data_AF-A0A5S9MKD8-F1
#
_entry.id   AF-A0A5S9MKD8-F1
#
_cell.length_a   1.000
_cell.length_b   1.000
_cell.length_c   1.000
_cell.angle_alpha   90.00
_cell.angle_beta   90.00
_cell.angle_gamma   90.00
#
_symmetry.space_group_name_H-M   'P 1'
#
loop_
_entity.id
_entity.type
_entity.pdbx_description
1 polymer ?
#
loop_
_entity_poly.entity_id
_entity_poly.type
_entity_poly.pdbx_seq_one_letter_code
_entity_poly.pdbx_strand_id
1 'polypeptide(L)'
;MKGTSTNIHPRALQSVLDAVRDQPEEVVIQTVMLRSMKQAKYDPESIGHFGLSTEFYTHFTSPIRRYPDLIVHRLIRTYLIQKKQMKRL
;
A
#
# COMPACT_ATOMS: atom_id res chain seq x y z
N MET A 1 -9.55 28.78 5.85
CA MET A 1 -10.15 27.67 5.08
C MET A 1 -10.01 26.41 5.92
N LYS A 2 -11.12 25.86 6.44
CA LYS A 2 -11.09 24.64 7.25
C LYS A 2 -10.95 23.46 6.29
N GLY A 3 -9.75 22.87 6.20
CA GLY A 3 -9.51 21.66 5.43
C GLY A 3 -10.17 20.49 6.14
N THR A 4 -11.33 20.05 5.65
CA THR A 4 -11.96 18.83 6.12
C THR A 4 -11.22 17.65 5.48
N SER A 5 -10.26 17.07 6.20
CA SER A 5 -9.39 15.97 5.77
C SER A 5 -10.09 14.60 5.64
N THR A 6 -11.40 14.53 5.39
CA THR A 6 -12.16 13.31 5.70
C THR A 6 -12.21 12.24 4.59
N ASN A 7 -11.71 12.48 3.36
CA ASN A 7 -11.42 11.40 2.41
C ASN A 7 -10.71 11.94 1.16
N ILE A 8 -9.38 12.02 1.18
CA ILE A 8 -8.60 12.31 -0.03
C ILE A 8 -8.36 10.98 -0.74
N HIS A 9 -8.76 10.86 -2.00
CA HIS A 9 -8.50 9.67 -2.83
C HIS A 9 -7.18 9.84 -3.60
N PRO A 10 -6.35 8.79 -3.81
CA PRO A 10 -5.08 8.88 -4.54
C PRO A 10 -5.21 9.56 -5.92
N ARG A 11 -6.33 9.31 -6.61
CA ARG A 11 -6.66 9.94 -7.91
C ARG A 11 -6.67 11.47 -7.87
N ALA A 12 -7.03 12.09 -6.74
CA ALA A 12 -7.02 13.55 -6.61
C ALA A 12 -5.58 14.10 -6.68
N LEU A 13 -4.63 13.39 -6.06
CA LEU A 13 -3.21 13.76 -6.16
C LEU A 13 -2.68 13.54 -7.58
N GLN A 14 -3.12 12.47 -8.26
CA GLN A 14 -2.76 12.24 -9.66
C GLN A 14 -3.22 13.40 -10.56
N SER A 15 -4.45 13.90 -10.38
CA SER A 15 -4.94 15.07 -11.11
C SER A 15 -4.09 16.33 -10.89
N VAL A 16 -3.57 16.54 -9.68
CA VAL A 16 -2.67 17.66 -9.38
C VAL A 16 -1.35 17.50 -10.13
N LEU A 17 -0.78 16.30 -10.14
CA LEU A 17 0.45 16.02 -10.89
C LEU A 17 0.27 16.20 -12.40
N ASP A 18 -0.88 15.80 -12.94
CA ASP A 18 -1.19 15.97 -14.36
C ASP A 18 -1.36 17.44 -14.75
N ALA A 19 -1.91 18.27 -13.85
CA ALA A 19 -2.11 19.70 -14.09
C ALA A 19 -0.83 20.54 -14.10
N VAL A 20 0.21 20.09 -13.38
CA VAL A 20 1.49 20.80 -13.24
C VAL A 20 2.58 20.24 -14.16
N ARG A 21 2.22 19.27 -15.00
CA ARG A 21 3.15 18.64 -15.94
C ARG A 21 3.73 19.66 -16.92
N ASP A 22 5.04 19.55 -17.16
CA ASP A 22 5.82 20.43 -18.03
C ASP A 22 5.86 21.90 -17.58
N GLN A 23 5.44 22.19 -16.35
CA GLN A 23 5.53 23.52 -15.75
C GLN A 23 6.82 23.70 -14.94
N PRO A 24 7.35 24.92 -14.81
CA PRO A 24 8.54 25.20 -13.99
C PRO A 24 8.45 24.69 -12.54
N GLU A 25 7.24 24.65 -11.97
CA GLU A 25 6.94 24.23 -10.61
C GLU A 25 6.77 22.72 -10.40
N GLU A 26 6.75 21.90 -11.46
CA GLU A 26 6.47 20.45 -11.39
C GLU A 26 7.31 19.74 -10.32
N VAL A 27 8.63 19.95 -10.36
CA VAL A 27 9.59 19.30 -9.46
C VAL A 27 9.33 19.66 -7.99
N VAL A 28 9.00 20.92 -7.73
CA VAL A 28 8.73 21.41 -6.37
C VAL A 28 7.44 20.80 -5.85
N ILE A 29 6.37 20.80 -6.66
CA ILE A 29 5.07 20.26 -6.29
C ILE A 29 5.15 18.74 -6.06
N GLN A 30 5.82 18.01 -6.93
CA GLN A 30 6.03 16.57 -6.77
C GLN A 30 6.80 16.25 -5.50
N THR A 31 7.87 17.00 -5.22
CA THR A 31 8.69 16.80 -4.01
C THR A 31 7.90 17.05 -2.73
N VAL A 32 7.15 18.16 -2.67
CA VAL A 32 6.31 18.50 -1.51
C VAL A 32 5.19 17.46 -1.33
N MET A 33 4.55 17.04 -2.43
CA MET A 33 3.52 16.00 -2.40
C MET A 33 4.06 14.70 -1.83
N LEU A 34 5.17 14.17 -2.34
CA LEU A 34 5.78 12.92 -1.84
C LEU A 34 6.15 13.02 -0.36
N ARG A 35 6.69 14.16 0.09
CA ARG A 35 7.04 14.39 1.50
C ARG A 35 5.84 14.54 2.42
N SER A 36 4.67 14.90 1.90
CA SER A 36 3.43 14.97 2.66
C SER A 36 2.79 13.60 2.93
N MET A 37 3.20 12.56 2.19
CA MET A 37 2.68 11.20 2.35
C MET A 37 3.29 10.51 3.57
N LYS A 38 2.50 9.64 4.20
CA LYS A 38 3.00 8.77 5.27
C LYS A 38 3.90 7.67 4.69
N GLN A 39 4.92 7.29 5.45
CA GLN A 39 5.73 6.11 5.14
C GLN A 39 4.88 4.83 5.25
N ALA A 40 5.06 3.90 4.31
CA ALA A 40 4.46 2.59 4.39
C ALA A 40 5.07 1.79 5.55
N LYS A 41 4.24 1.03 6.26
CA LYS A 41 4.65 0.17 7.38
C LYS A 41 3.97 -1.19 7.29
N TYR A 42 4.57 -2.20 7.92
CA TYR A 42 3.92 -3.47 8.17
C TYR A 42 2.99 -3.34 9.38
N ASP A 43 1.75 -3.76 9.23
CA ASP A 43 0.73 -3.73 10.28
C ASP A 43 -0.19 -4.95 10.10
N PRO A 44 -0.60 -5.65 11.18
CA PRO A 44 -1.60 -6.71 11.09
C PRO A 44 -2.98 -6.20 10.62
N GLU A 45 -3.30 -4.91 10.82
CA GLU A 45 -4.55 -4.32 10.35
C GLU A 45 -4.43 -3.83 8.89
N SER A 46 -5.31 -4.33 8.02
CA SER A 46 -5.35 -3.93 6.61
C SER A 46 -6.14 -2.64 6.43
N ILE A 47 -5.47 -1.49 6.57
CA ILE A 47 -6.07 -0.15 6.35
C ILE A 47 -5.98 0.34 4.89
N GLY A 48 -5.48 -0.51 3.98
CA GLY A 48 -5.22 -0.17 2.58
C GLY A 48 -3.85 0.45 2.31
N HIS A 49 -3.51 0.56 1.03
CA HIS A 49 -2.26 1.11 0.54
C HIS A 49 -2.51 2.32 -0.35
N PHE A 50 -2.52 3.52 0.26
CA PHE A 50 -2.84 4.78 -0.42
C PHE A 50 -2.01 5.01 -1.69
N GLY A 51 -0.69 4.86 -1.63
CA GLY A 51 0.20 5.08 -2.79
C GLY A 51 0.03 4.06 -3.93
N LEU A 52 -0.65 2.93 -3.70
CA LEU A 52 -0.95 1.92 -4.72
C LEU A 52 -2.45 1.93 -5.08
N SER A 53 -3.25 2.77 -4.42
CA SER A 53 -4.71 2.83 -4.58
C SER A 53 -5.42 1.47 -4.41
N THR A 54 -4.98 0.65 -3.44
CA THR A 54 -5.58 -0.68 -3.19
C THR A 54 -6.11 -0.79 -1.76
N GLU A 55 -7.21 -1.50 -1.55
CA GLU A 55 -7.75 -1.81 -0.23
C GLU A 55 -6.97 -2.93 0.50
N PHE A 56 -6.50 -3.94 -0.23
CA PHE A 56 -5.77 -5.07 0.32
C PHE A 56 -4.40 -5.20 -0.35
N TYR A 57 -3.34 -5.09 0.45
CA TYR A 57 -1.98 -5.28 -0.03
C TYR A 57 -1.11 -5.89 1.07
N THR A 58 -0.30 -6.87 0.70
CA THR A 58 0.73 -7.43 1.56
C THR A 58 1.93 -7.87 0.72
N HIS A 59 3.13 -7.81 1.30
CA HIS A 59 4.32 -8.35 0.66
C HIS A 59 4.35 -9.88 0.77
N PHE A 60 4.58 -10.54 -0.37
CA PHE A 60 4.63 -12.01 -0.44
C PHE A 60 5.81 -12.57 -1.26
N THR A 61 6.34 -11.78 -2.20
CA THR A 61 7.24 -12.28 -3.26
C THR A 61 8.73 -12.33 -2.89
N SER A 62 9.13 -12.02 -1.66
CA SER A 62 10.56 -12.03 -1.26
C SER A 62 10.83 -12.60 0.13
N PRO A 63 10.37 -13.84 0.44
CA PRO A 63 10.49 -14.46 1.77
C PRO A 63 11.94 -14.70 2.24
N ILE A 64 12.91 -14.77 1.32
CA ILE A 64 14.33 -14.96 1.65
C ILE A 64 14.93 -13.72 2.34
N ARG A 65 14.41 -12.52 2.03
CA ARG A 65 15.01 -11.24 2.45
C ARG A 65 14.04 -10.26 3.14
N ARG A 66 12.80 -10.68 3.37
CA ARG A 66 11.77 -9.91 4.08
C ARG A 66 11.01 -10.82 5.03
N TYR A 67 11.13 -10.59 6.33
CA TYR A 67 10.49 -11.42 7.34
C TYR A 67 8.94 -11.43 7.26
N PRO A 68 8.25 -10.32 6.95
CA PRO A 68 6.80 -10.33 6.75
C PRO A 68 6.33 -11.30 5.66
N ASP A 69 7.04 -11.37 4.53
CA ASP A 69 6.74 -12.33 3.46
C ASP A 69 6.85 -13.78 3.98
N LEU A 70 7.87 -14.09 4.79
CA LEU A 70 8.03 -15.43 5.39
C LEU A 70 6.83 -15.80 6.27
N ILE A 71 6.29 -14.85 7.03
CA ILE A 71 5.08 -15.05 7.82
C ILE A 71 3.90 -15.38 6.90
N VAL A 72 3.68 -14.61 5.83
CA VAL A 72 2.59 -14.85 4.88
C VAL A 72 2.69 -16.23 4.23
N HIS A 73 3.89 -16.66 3.82
CA HIS A 73 4.13 -18.01 3.30
C HIS A 73 3.73 -19.10 4.30
N ARG A 74 4.08 -18.93 5.58
CA ARG A 74 3.70 -19.86 6.66
C ARG A 74 2.18 -19.89 6.85
N LEU A 75 1.51 -18.74 6.89
CA LEU A 75 0.05 -18.66 7.05
C LEU A 75 -0.69 -19.34 5.89
N ILE A 76 -0.26 -19.12 4.65
CA ILE A 76 -0.83 -19.79 3.47
C ILE A 76 -0.70 -21.31 3.59
N ARG A 77 0.47 -21.81 3.99
CA ARG A 77 0.68 -23.25 4.20
C ARG A 77 -0.26 -23.81 5.27
N THR A 78 -0.39 -23.12 6.40
CA THR A 78 -1.27 -23.54 7.50
C THR A 78 -2.74 -23.57 7.06
N TYR A 79 -3.24 -22.49 6.46
CA TYR A 79 -4.68 -22.34 6.21
C TYR A 79 -5.16 -22.97 4.90
N LEU A 80 -4.33 -23.05 3.86
CA LEU A 80 -4.75 -23.59 2.57
C LEU A 80 -4.26 -25.01 2.32
N ILE A 81 -3.05 -25.36 2.79
CA ILE A 81 -2.47 -26.67 2.52
C ILE A 81 -2.85 -27.63 3.65
N GLN A 82 -2.44 -27.36 4.89
CA GLN A 82 -2.64 -28.28 6.00
C GLN A 82 -4.12 -28.45 6.36
N LYS A 83 -4.88 -27.35 6.42
CA LYS A 83 -6.33 -27.42 6.66
C LYS A 83 -7.08 -28.22 5.59
N LYS A 84 -6.63 -28.18 4.33
CA LYS A 84 -7.24 -28.96 3.23
C LYS A 84 -6.90 -30.45 3.34
N GLN A 85 -5.71 -30.81 3.82
CA GLN A 85 -5.33 -32.20 4.08
C GLN A 85 -6.19 -32.82 5.20
N MET A 86 -6.39 -32.09 6.30
CA MET A 86 -7.27 -32.54 7.39
C MET A 86 -8.72 -32.76 6.97
N LYS A 87 -9.26 -31.97 6.04
CA LYS A 87 -10.64 -32.14 5.53
C LYS A 87 -10.80 -33.33 4.57
N ARG A 88 -9.70 -33.91 4.09
CA ARG A 88 -9.69 -35.05 3.14
C ARG A 88 -9.49 -36.40 3.84
N LEU A 89 -9.14 -36.39 5.11
CA LEU A 89 -9.13 -37.53 6.02
C LEU A 89 -10.49 -37.62 6.71
#